data_AF-A0A2R4FJJ6-F1
#
_entry.id   AF-A0A2R4FJJ6-F1
#
_cell.length_a   1.000
_cell.length_b   1.000
_cell.length_c   1.000
_cell.angle_alpha   90.00
_cell.angle_beta   90.00
_cell.angle_gamma   90.00
#
_symmetry.space_group_name_H-M   'P 1'
#
loop_
_entity.id
_entity.type
_entity.pdbx_description
1 polymer ?
#
loop_
_entity_poly.entity_id
_entity_poly.type
_entity_poly.pdbx_seq_one_letter_code
_entity_poly.pdbx_strand_id
1 'polypeptide(L)' 'MDASTRALWLAVIIAFSFMVGVAAGVLTAMGTRDPVAGILPGAGGFGGTVFFLLLAMAAFLVPASDRT' A
#
# COMPACT_ATOMS: atom_id res chain seq x y z
N MET A 1 -8.61 -20.66 3.04
CA MET A 1 -8.19 -19.75 4.12
C MET A 1 -9.40 -19.32 4.90
N ASP A 2 -9.43 -19.75 6.15
CA ASP A 2 -10.23 -19.26 7.25
C ASP A 2 -10.13 -17.73 7.40
N ALA A 3 -11.21 -17.11 7.89
CA ALA A 3 -11.37 -15.65 7.94
C ALA A 3 -10.28 -14.96 8.77
N SER A 4 -9.83 -15.60 9.85
CA SER A 4 -8.70 -15.19 10.70
C SER A 4 -7.40 -15.09 9.90
N THR A 5 -7.09 -16.11 9.10
CA THR A 5 -5.89 -16.14 8.25
C THR A 5 -5.93 -15.05 7.18
N ARG A 6 -7.11 -14.81 6.58
CA ARG A 6 -7.33 -13.72 5.63
C ARG A 6 -7.14 -12.33 6.26
N ALA A 7 -7.66 -12.11 7.47
CA ALA A 7 -7.51 -10.86 8.20
C ALA A 7 -6.05 -10.60 8.60
N LEU A 8 -5.31 -11.64 9.02
CA LEU A 8 -3.89 -11.56 9.34
C LEU A 8 -3.08 -11.09 8.12
N TRP A 9 -3.32 -11.67 6.95
CA TRP A 9 -2.62 -11.29 5.72
C TRP A 9 -2.93 -9.86 5.29
N LEU A 10 -4.17 -9.38 5.46
CA LEU A 10 -4.51 -7.97 5.24
C LEU A 10 -3.72 -7.05 6.17
N ALA A 11 -3.63 -7.38 7.47
CA ALA A 11 -2.86 -6.59 8.42
C ALA A 11 -1.37 -6.53 8.04
N VAL A 12 -0.79 -7.65 7.61
CA VAL A 12 0.61 -7.72 7.14
C VAL A 12 0.82 -6.83 5.91
N ILE A 13 -0.08 -6.90 4.93
CA ILE A 13 -0.01 -6.06 3.71
C ILE A 13 -0.07 -4.58 4.09
N ILE A 14 -1.03 -4.17 4.93
CA ILE A 14 -1.18 -2.77 5.36
C ILE A 14 0.08 -2.28 6.08
N ALA A 15 0.59 -3.07 7.04
CA ALA A 15 1.79 -2.70 7.81
C ALA A 15 3.02 -2.57 6.90
N PHE A 16 3.19 -3.50 5.96
CA PHE A 16 4.31 -3.48 5.03
C PHE A 16 4.23 -2.30 4.06
N SER A 17 3.05 -2.05 3.48
CA SER A 17 2.83 -0.91 2.58
C SER A 17 3.07 0.42 3.31
N PHE A 18 2.62 0.55 4.57
CA PHE A 18 2.91 1.73 5.38
C PHE A 18 4.42 1.92 5.61
N MET A 19 5.15 0.86 5.98
CA MET A 19 6.60 0.92 6.13
C MET A 19 7.31 1.34 4.84
N VAL A 20 6.90 0.81 3.69
CA VAL A 20 7.48 1.18 2.39
C VAL A 20 7.19 2.65 2.06
N GLY A 21 5.96 3.13 2.31
CA GLY A 21 5.60 4.53 2.12
C GLY A 21 6.43 5.48 3.00
N VAL A 22 6.62 5.14 4.27
CA VAL A 22 7.45 5.92 5.21
C VAL A 22 8.92 5.88 4.78
N ALA A 23 9.46 4.71 4.46
CA ALA A 23 10.85 4.56 4.04
C ALA A 23 11.13 5.35 2.75
N ALA A 24 10.24 5.27 1.76
CA ALA A 24 10.34 6.06 0.54
C ALA A 24 10.29 7.56 0.84
N GLY A 25 9.36 8.02 1.69
CA GLY A 25 9.28 9.43 2.10
C GLY A 25 10.56 9.93 2.78
N VAL A 26 11.13 9.14 3.70
CA VAL A 26 12.38 9.47 4.40
C VAL A 26 13.57 9.48 3.44
N LEU A 27 13.74 8.45 2.60
CA LEU A 27 14.83 8.39 1.62
C LEU A 27 14.81 9.60 0.69
N THR A 28 13.61 10.00 0.30
CA THR A 28 13.40 11.11 -0.60
C THR A 28 13.70 12.45 0.10
N ALA A 29 13.26 12.62 1.35
CA ALA A 29 13.61 13.79 2.16
C ALA A 29 15.12 13.93 2.43
N MET A 30 15.86 12.82 2.50
CA MET A 30 17.32 12.84 2.69
C MET A 30 18.10 13.08 1.38
N GLY A 31 17.53 12.70 0.23
CA GLY A 31 18.23 12.69 -1.05
C GLY A 31 18.16 13.99 -1.86
N THR A 32 17.12 14.81 -1.68
CA THR A 32 16.85 15.93 -2.59
C THR A 32 16.98 17.30 -1.93
N ARG A 33 17.90 18.14 -2.44
CA ARG A 33 17.92 19.60 -2.16
C ARG A 33 16.75 20.34 -2.81
N ASP A 34 16.12 19.73 -3.81
CA ASP A 34 15.01 20.29 -4.56
C ASP A 34 13.68 19.65 -4.09
N PRO A 35 12.75 20.43 -3.51
CA PRO A 35 11.52 19.90 -2.94
C PRO A 35 10.60 19.26 -3.97
N VAL A 36 10.64 19.67 -5.25
CA VAL A 36 9.77 19.11 -6.30
C VAL A 36 10.21 17.69 -6.67
N ALA A 37 11.54 17.49 -6.75
CA ALA A 37 12.11 16.17 -6.97
C ALA A 37 11.82 15.21 -5.80
N GLY A 38 11.54 15.74 -4.61
CA GLY A 38 11.20 14.94 -3.45
C GLY A 38 9.70 14.58 -3.32
N ILE A 39 8.82 15.42 -3.84
CA ILE A 39 7.37 15.19 -3.78
C ILE A 39 6.95 14.10 -4.78
N LEU A 40 7.55 14.05 -5.97
CA LEU A 40 7.14 13.11 -7.02
C LEU A 40 7.30 11.63 -6.62
N PRO A 41 8.45 11.19 -6.05
CA PRO A 41 8.63 9.82 -5.58
C PRO A 41 7.78 9.51 -4.35
N GLY A 42 7.62 10.48 -3.43
CA GLY A 42 6.76 10.34 -2.25
C GLY A 42 5.28 10.18 -2.62
N ALA A 43 4.79 10.98 -3.56
CA ALA A 43 3.44 10.87 -4.12
C ALA A 43 3.26 9.56 -4.90
N GLY A 44 4.28 9.10 -5.64
CA GLY A 44 4.28 7.80 -6.30
C GLY A 44 4.22 6.64 -5.31
N GLY A 45 5.00 6.69 -4.23
CA GLY A 45 4.99 5.70 -3.15
C GLY A 45 3.64 5.66 -2.42
N PHE A 46 3.10 6.82 -2.04
CA PHE A 46 1.79 6.93 -1.41
C PHE A 46 0.67 6.44 -2.36
N GLY A 47 0.67 6.89 -3.62
CA GLY A 47 -0.28 6.47 -4.64
C GLY A 47 -0.23 4.95 -4.90
N GLY A 48 0.96 4.37 -4.95
CA GLY A 48 1.14 2.92 -5.06
C GLY A 48 0.61 2.16 -3.84
N THR A 49 0.83 2.69 -2.64
CA THR A 49 0.31 2.14 -1.37
C THR A 49 -1.22 2.13 -1.37
N VAL A 50 -1.84 3.25 -1.74
CA VAL A 50 -3.30 3.37 -1.83
C VAL A 50 -3.87 2.47 -2.93
N PHE A 51 -3.25 2.43 -4.11
CA PHE A 51 -3.66 1.54 -5.19
C PHE A 51 -3.60 0.07 -4.76
N PHE A 52 -2.53 -0.33 -4.08
CA PHE A 52 -2.38 -1.70 -3.58
C PHE A 52 -3.40 -2.04 -2.49
N LEU A 53 -3.70 -1.09 -1.61
CA LEU A 53 -4.78 -1.24 -0.62
C LEU A 53 -6.13 -1.43 -1.31
N LEU A 54 -6.46 -0.61 -2.30
CA LEU A 54 -7.70 -0.71 -3.06
C LEU A 54 -7.78 -2.04 -3.83
N LEU A 55 -6.67 -2.50 -4.40
CA LEU A 55 -6.58 -3.80 -5.07
C LEU A 55 -6.82 -4.95 -4.07
N ALA A 56 -6.21 -4.87 -2.89
CA ALA A 56 -6.43 -5.84 -1.82
C ALA A 56 -7.88 -5.83 -1.35
N MET A 57 -8.50 -4.66 -1.21
CA MET A 57 -9.93 -4.54 -0.90
C MET A 57 -10.78 -5.15 -2.02
N ALA A 58 -10.52 -4.86 -3.29
CA ALA A 58 -11.26 -5.42 -4.42
C ALA A 58 -11.15 -6.96 -4.48
N ALA A 59 -9.94 -7.50 -4.28
CA ALA A 59 -9.72 -8.94 -4.22
C ALA A 59 -10.47 -9.63 -3.04
N PHE A 60 -10.81 -8.87 -1.99
CA PHE A 60 -11.51 -9.38 -0.82
C PHE A 60 -13.02 -9.09 -0.81
N LEU A 61 -13.45 -8.02 -1.50
CA LEU A 61 -14.83 -7.54 -1.61
C LEU A 61 -15.64 -8.27 -2.67
N VAL A 62 -14.99 -8.93 -3.66
CA VAL A 62 -15.71 -9.85 -4.57
C VAL A 62 -16.26 -11.00 -3.74
N PRO A 63 -17.58 -11.06 -3.53
CA PRO A 63 -18.19 -12.14 -2.77
C PRO A 63 -17.96 -13.45 -3.53
N ALA A 64 -17.67 -14.54 -2.81
CA ALA A 64 -17.53 -15.86 -3.42
C ALA A 64 -18.83 -16.32 -4.14
N SER A 65 -19.96 -15.66 -3.87
CA SER A 65 -21.26 -15.92 -4.49
C SER A 65 -21.42 -15.41 -5.93
N ASP A 66 -20.53 -14.54 -6.43
CA ASP A 66 -20.56 -14.04 -7.82
C ASP A 66 -19.74 -14.91 -8.80
N ARG A 67 -19.30 -16.11 -8.38
CA ARG A 67 -18.55 -17.08 -9.23
C ARG A 67 -19.39 -18.28 -9.66
N THR A 68 -20.70 -18.11 -9.83
CA THR A 68 -21.61 -19.08 -10.45
C THR A 68 -22.11 -18.53 -11.77
#